data_AF-A0A3N5WN93-F1
#
_entry.id   AF-A0A3N5WN93-F1
#
_cell.length_a   1.000
_cell.length_b   1.000
_cell.length_c   1.000
_cell.angle_alpha   90.00
_cell.angle_beta   90.00
_cell.angle_gamma   90.00
#
_symmetry.space_group_name_H-M   'P 1'
#
loop_
_entity.id
_entity.type
_entity.pdbx_description
1 polymer ?
#
loop_
_entity_poly.entity_id
_entity_poly.type
_entity_poly.pdbx_seq_one_letter_code
_entity_poly.pdbx_strand_id
1 'polypeptide(L)'
;MALTEEWRHRIERWQQALWNGCYRPLGSIQWTGFTTLEQLTAEQALAREFEPMPEGTPWGGKWEYGWFKGSVILPTEAAGQRIILRPYPGEHTEGTVWVNGKISGTIGWANRGVTVAREAQPGQRFDILIEAYAGHGRSTVGEGPIPYGVETVPDPGPTQQVVGKSTFGIWREEVYQAAVDFTTLYELRGRIDPLSLRQAEIDEGLMQATLVIDPELPEAEMLESVRAGRDCLQPLLDKKNGPTTPTLYAFGHAHIDVAWLWPLQQTERKIANTAINQLALFEEYPDYKFLQSQPHLYWMLQTKYPELYERFKAAVKAGKVIPDGAMWVEADTNVAGGEALVRQVMYGRQFFKDEFDFDSRVLWLPDVFGYSGAMPQILKECGVIGFSTQKITWAYNGGESFPYNTFWWEGIDGSAIPAHIFTDYNSLTRPNSVMDRWNTRLQKNNISTMIMAFGWGDGGGGPDRDHVEFLKRVRDLEGLPKVKPASPREFFEDLLQRGQPK
;
A
#
# COMPACT_ATOMS: atom_id res chain seq x y z
N MET A 1 -29.53 -19.74 14.18
CA MET A 1 -29.70 -18.74 15.27
C MET A 1 -29.13 -17.43 14.74
N ALA A 2 -29.81 -16.30 14.94
CA ALA A 2 -29.18 -15.02 14.64
C ALA A 2 -28.04 -14.76 15.65
N LEU A 3 -26.91 -14.23 15.18
CA LEU A 3 -25.80 -13.84 16.04
C LEU A 3 -26.28 -12.83 17.09
N THR A 4 -26.30 -13.23 18.36
CA THR A 4 -26.70 -12.33 19.46
C THR A 4 -25.64 -11.26 19.69
N GLU A 5 -25.99 -10.21 20.43
CA GLU A 5 -25.06 -9.11 20.74
C GLU A 5 -23.86 -9.61 21.56
N GLU A 6 -24.08 -10.56 22.48
CA GLU A 6 -23.01 -11.17 23.27
C GLU A 6 -22.01 -11.93 22.39
N TRP A 7 -22.50 -12.71 21.41
CA TRP A 7 -21.65 -13.41 20.47
C TRP A 7 -20.87 -12.46 19.57
N ARG A 8 -21.50 -11.37 19.12
CA ARG A 8 -20.81 -10.33 18.35
C ARG A 8 -19.66 -9.72 19.16
N HIS A 9 -19.93 -9.30 20.39
CA HIS A 9 -18.88 -8.76 21.26
C HIS A 9 -17.75 -9.76 21.49
N ARG A 10 -18.06 -11.05 21.70
CA ARG A 10 -17.03 -12.09 21.83
C ARG A 10 -16.16 -12.18 20.58
N ILE A 11 -16.77 -12.24 19.39
CA ILE A 11 -16.07 -12.31 18.11
C ILE A 11 -15.13 -11.11 17.93
N GLU A 12 -15.60 -9.89 18.21
CA GLU A 12 -14.78 -8.68 18.11
C GLU A 12 -13.58 -8.69 19.07
N ARG A 13 -13.77 -9.18 20.30
CA ARG A 13 -12.69 -9.30 21.29
C ARG A 13 -11.64 -10.35 20.86
N TRP A 14 -12.07 -11.48 20.30
CA TRP A 14 -11.16 -12.50 19.78
C TRP A 14 -10.37 -12.00 18.58
N GLN A 15 -11.03 -11.30 17.65
CA GLN A 15 -10.35 -10.66 16.53
C GLN A 15 -9.27 -9.69 17.01
N GLN A 16 -9.59 -8.84 17.99
CA GLN A 16 -8.65 -7.89 18.57
C GLN A 16 -7.48 -8.62 19.27
N ALA A 17 -7.77 -9.67 20.03
CA ALA A 17 -6.76 -10.48 20.71
C ALA A 17 -5.78 -11.13 19.72
N LEU A 18 -6.28 -11.70 18.62
CA LEU A 18 -5.45 -12.28 17.56
C LEU A 18 -4.52 -11.23 16.93
N TRP A 19 -5.04 -10.07 16.53
CA TRP A 19 -4.21 -9.00 15.96
C TRP A 19 -3.14 -8.49 16.92
N ASN A 20 -3.47 -8.36 18.21
CA ASN A 20 -2.52 -7.98 19.24
C ASN A 20 -1.48 -9.07 19.53
N GLY A 21 -1.88 -10.34 19.38
CA GLY A 21 -1.05 -11.52 19.64
C GLY A 21 0.00 -11.83 18.57
N CYS A 22 -0.04 -11.17 17.41
CA CYS A 22 0.88 -11.40 16.28
C CYS A 22 2.35 -11.13 16.61
N TYR A 23 2.65 -10.28 17.59
CA TYR A 23 4.02 -9.89 17.92
C TYR A 23 4.29 -10.02 19.42
N ARG A 24 5.36 -10.75 19.77
CA ARG A 24 5.87 -10.85 21.13
C ARG A 24 7.23 -10.14 21.23
N PRO A 25 7.35 -9.01 21.95
CA PRO A 25 8.64 -8.36 22.15
C PRO A 25 9.58 -9.26 22.98
N LEU A 26 10.86 -9.31 22.57
CA LEU A 26 11.93 -9.98 23.31
C LEU A 26 12.85 -8.98 24.03
N GLY A 27 12.92 -7.75 23.54
CA GLY A 27 13.74 -6.70 24.13
C GLY A 27 13.53 -5.34 23.47
N SER A 28 14.24 -4.33 23.99
CA SER A 28 14.28 -2.99 23.41
C SER A 28 15.58 -2.76 22.64
N ILE A 29 15.53 -1.81 21.71
CA ILE A 29 16.69 -1.34 20.95
C ILE A 29 17.10 0.00 21.53
N GLN A 30 18.37 0.12 21.93
CA GLN A 30 18.94 1.39 22.38
C GLN A 30 19.55 2.11 21.19
N TRP A 31 19.27 3.41 21.08
CA TRP A 31 19.73 4.23 19.97
C TRP A 31 20.82 5.19 20.39
N THR A 32 21.75 5.35 19.46
CA THR A 32 22.61 6.52 19.34
C THR A 32 22.29 7.19 18.02
N GLY A 33 22.50 8.49 17.87
CA GLY A 33 22.14 9.21 16.65
C GLY A 33 22.62 10.64 16.59
N PHE A 34 22.33 11.27 15.45
CA PHE A 34 22.53 12.69 15.19
C PHE A 34 21.51 13.17 14.14
N THR A 35 21.31 14.48 14.02
CA THR A 35 20.46 15.07 12.98
C THR A 35 21.28 15.81 11.93
N THR A 36 20.74 15.91 10.72
CA THR A 36 21.37 16.65 9.62
C THR A 36 20.34 17.11 8.59
N LEU A 37 20.67 18.18 7.87
CA LEU A 37 19.98 18.60 6.64
C LEU A 37 20.63 17.98 5.38
N GLU A 38 21.83 17.40 5.52
CA GLU A 38 22.55 16.77 4.41
C GLU A 38 21.88 15.45 4.02
N GLN A 39 21.78 15.18 2.71
CA GLN A 39 21.39 13.87 2.18
C GLN A 39 22.62 12.98 2.14
N LEU A 40 22.83 12.23 3.23
CA LEU A 40 23.97 11.33 3.40
C LEU A 40 23.69 9.94 2.82
N THR A 41 24.74 9.30 2.31
CA THR A 41 24.78 7.83 2.15
C THR A 41 24.95 7.16 3.51
N ALA A 42 24.64 5.86 3.61
CA ALA A 42 24.83 5.08 4.83
C ALA A 42 26.31 5.10 5.29
N GLU A 43 27.25 5.02 4.35
CA GLU A 43 28.69 5.09 4.60
C GLU A 43 29.10 6.45 5.16
N GLN A 44 28.60 7.54 4.58
CA GLN A 44 28.87 8.90 5.08
C GLN A 44 28.27 9.13 6.46
N ALA A 45 27.06 8.63 6.71
CA ALA A 45 26.43 8.73 8.02
C ALA A 45 27.23 7.96 9.08
N LEU A 46 27.67 6.73 8.78
CA LEU A 46 28.48 5.91 9.70
C LEU A 46 29.86 6.51 10.03
N ALA A 47 30.35 7.46 9.21
CA ALA A 47 31.58 8.20 9.47
C ALA A 47 31.38 9.40 10.42
N ARG A 48 30.14 9.77 10.75
CA ARG A 48 29.82 10.81 11.73
C ARG A 48 29.82 10.26 13.16
N GLU A 49 29.83 11.17 14.13
CA GLU A 49 29.71 10.84 15.55
C GLU A 49 28.23 10.61 15.91
N PHE A 50 27.94 9.54 16.66
CA PHE A 50 26.60 9.19 17.12
C PHE A 50 26.52 9.39 18.63
N GLU A 51 25.61 10.22 19.09
CA GLU A 51 25.40 10.51 20.52
C GLU A 51 24.22 9.70 21.08
N PRO A 52 24.15 9.42 22.39
CA PRO A 52 23.01 8.73 22.98
C PRO A 52 21.66 9.40 22.68
N MET A 53 20.69 8.64 22.14
CA MET A 53 19.32 9.07 21.87
C MET A 53 18.31 8.09 22.48
N PRO A 54 18.20 8.02 23.83
CA PRO A 54 17.27 7.13 24.50
C PRO A 54 15.80 7.50 24.24
N GLU A 55 14.89 6.60 24.64
CA GLU A 55 13.45 6.88 24.68
C GLU A 55 13.16 8.17 25.45
N GLY A 56 12.34 9.04 24.86
CA GLY A 56 11.99 10.36 25.38
C GLY A 56 12.85 11.51 24.85
N THR A 57 13.92 11.25 24.09
CA THR A 57 14.75 12.30 23.48
C THR A 57 13.99 13.04 22.36
N PRO A 58 13.75 14.36 22.49
CA PRO A 58 13.25 15.18 21.39
C PRO A 58 14.34 15.38 20.32
N TRP A 59 13.99 15.30 19.03
CA TRP A 59 14.96 15.45 17.96
C TRP A 59 14.33 15.96 16.66
N GLY A 60 15.21 16.42 15.76
CA GLY A 60 14.92 16.71 14.36
C GLY A 60 14.14 18.00 14.14
N GLY A 61 14.78 19.00 13.55
CA GLY A 61 14.13 20.21 13.08
C GLY A 61 13.31 20.00 11.80
N LYS A 62 12.65 21.07 11.35
CA LYS A 62 11.93 21.09 10.06
C LYS A 62 12.87 20.67 8.92
N TRP A 63 12.46 19.66 8.16
CA TRP A 63 13.20 19.08 7.03
C TRP A 63 14.46 18.28 7.39
N GLU A 64 14.81 18.15 8.67
CA GLU A 64 15.97 17.36 9.08
C GLU A 64 15.71 15.86 8.98
N TYR A 65 16.82 15.13 8.93
CA TYR A 65 16.87 13.68 9.06
C TYR A 65 17.68 13.30 10.27
N GLY A 66 17.22 12.29 10.99
CA GLY A 66 17.94 11.64 12.06
C GLY A 66 18.57 10.35 11.55
N TRP A 67 19.84 10.13 11.87
CA TRP A 67 20.51 8.85 11.68
C TRP A 67 20.60 8.14 13.02
N PHE A 68 20.01 6.94 13.12
CA PHE A 68 19.98 6.15 14.34
C PHE A 68 20.77 4.87 14.17
N LYS A 69 21.67 4.58 15.11
CA LYS A 69 22.49 3.38 15.16
C LYS A 69 22.23 2.62 16.45
N GLY A 70 21.98 1.32 16.30
CA GLY A 70 21.71 0.40 17.39
C GLY A 70 22.17 -1.01 17.04
N SER A 71 22.08 -1.93 17.99
CA SER A 71 22.32 -3.34 17.74
C SER A 71 21.49 -4.21 18.67
N VAL A 72 21.21 -5.43 18.24
CA VAL A 72 20.51 -6.44 19.04
C VAL A 72 21.24 -7.77 18.96
N ILE A 73 21.20 -8.53 20.06
CA ILE A 73 21.69 -9.90 20.13
C ILE A 73 20.50 -10.77 20.49
N LEU A 74 20.22 -11.79 19.68
CA LEU A 74 19.04 -12.62 19.86
C LEU A 74 19.18 -13.56 21.08
N PRO A 75 18.18 -13.61 21.98
CA PRO A 75 18.17 -14.55 23.09
C PRO A 75 17.89 -15.98 22.62
N THR A 76 18.04 -16.96 23.50
CA THR A 76 17.75 -18.37 23.23
C THR A 76 16.30 -18.62 22.80
N GLU A 77 15.36 -17.86 23.33
CA GLU A 77 13.93 -17.92 22.98
C GLU A 77 13.66 -17.59 21.49
N ALA A 78 14.59 -16.93 20.80
CA ALA A 78 14.45 -16.60 19.38
C ALA A 78 14.73 -17.80 18.45
N ALA A 79 15.24 -18.93 18.97
CA ALA A 79 15.66 -20.06 18.16
C ALA A 79 14.56 -20.55 17.20
N GLY A 80 14.87 -20.57 15.91
CA GLY A 80 13.96 -21.02 14.85
C GLY A 80 12.76 -20.10 14.57
N GLN A 81 12.66 -18.96 15.25
CA GLN A 81 11.53 -18.04 15.12
C GLN A 81 11.78 -16.97 14.04
N ARG A 82 10.70 -16.44 13.47
CA ARG A 82 10.74 -15.21 12.65
C ARG A 82 10.91 -14.00 13.57
N ILE A 83 11.97 -13.23 13.38
CA ILE A 83 12.28 -12.04 14.17
C ILE A 83 12.03 -10.78 13.35
N ILE A 84 11.30 -9.84 13.95
CA ILE A 84 11.06 -8.52 13.39
C ILE A 84 11.59 -7.43 14.31
N LEU A 85 12.07 -6.34 13.72
CA LEU A 85 12.35 -5.07 14.37
C LEU A 85 11.12 -4.17 14.26
N ARG A 86 10.80 -3.47 15.34
CA ARG A 86 9.85 -2.35 15.37
C ARG A 86 10.58 -1.11 15.87
N PRO A 87 11.36 -0.44 14.99
CA PRO A 87 11.97 0.82 15.33
C PRO A 87 10.89 1.89 15.45
N TYR A 88 11.08 2.80 16.40
CA TYR A 88 10.16 3.91 16.63
C TYR A 88 10.95 5.17 16.96
N PRO A 89 11.68 5.74 15.98
CA PRO A 89 12.41 6.99 16.19
C PRO A 89 11.47 8.18 16.36
N GLY A 90 10.20 8.08 15.93
CA GLY A 90 9.18 9.11 16.17
C GLY A 90 7.86 8.75 15.49
N GLU A 91 6.78 9.42 15.90
CA GLU A 91 5.40 9.11 15.51
C GLU A 91 5.14 9.28 14.01
N HIS A 92 5.69 10.32 13.39
CA HIS A 92 5.45 10.64 11.98
C HIS A 92 6.71 10.48 11.13
N THR A 93 7.58 9.56 11.55
CA THR A 93 8.83 9.28 10.84
C THR A 93 8.60 8.32 9.68
N GLU A 94 9.26 8.61 8.57
CA GLU A 94 9.43 7.70 7.44
C GLU A 94 10.91 7.61 7.11
N GLY A 95 11.35 6.45 6.62
CA GLY A 95 12.79 6.22 6.56
C GLY A 95 13.21 4.85 6.09
N THR A 96 14.48 4.71 5.76
CA THR A 96 15.08 3.43 5.36
C THR A 96 15.80 2.78 6.54
N VAL A 97 15.75 1.44 6.59
CA VAL A 97 16.40 0.61 7.61
C VAL A 97 17.45 -0.29 6.95
N TRP A 98 18.68 -0.20 7.44
CA TRP A 98 19.78 -1.10 7.12
C TRP A 98 20.03 -2.05 8.27
N VAL A 99 20.26 -3.31 7.93
CA VAL A 99 20.64 -4.37 8.87
C VAL A 99 21.90 -5.03 8.35
N ASN A 100 22.96 -5.06 9.17
CA ASN A 100 24.28 -5.54 8.79
C ASN A 100 24.80 -4.91 7.47
N GLY A 101 24.58 -3.60 7.32
CA GLY A 101 24.98 -2.81 6.15
C GLY A 101 24.09 -2.97 4.91
N LYS A 102 23.03 -3.77 4.95
CA LYS A 102 22.13 -3.99 3.81
C LYS A 102 20.75 -3.40 4.05
N ILE A 103 20.21 -2.73 3.04
CA ILE A 103 18.83 -2.24 3.04
C ILE A 103 17.89 -3.43 3.25
N SER A 104 17.15 -3.42 4.36
CA SER A 104 16.31 -4.54 4.80
C SER A 104 14.84 -4.18 4.96
N GLY A 105 14.50 -2.89 4.99
CA GLY A 105 13.11 -2.44 5.07
C GLY A 105 13.00 -0.93 5.26
N THR A 106 11.81 -0.48 5.63
CA THR A 106 11.53 0.93 5.93
C THR A 106 10.82 1.07 7.26
N ILE A 107 10.80 2.29 7.78
CA ILE A 107 9.84 2.74 8.78
C ILE A 107 8.86 3.71 8.13
N GLY A 108 7.66 3.78 8.69
CA GLY A 108 6.59 4.61 8.17
C GLY A 108 5.24 4.03 8.53
N TRP A 109 4.20 4.82 8.32
CA TRP A 109 2.82 4.52 8.66
C TRP A 109 2.28 3.21 8.05
N ALA A 110 2.81 2.80 6.90
CA ALA A 110 2.42 1.58 6.18
C ALA A 110 3.14 0.30 6.64
N ASN A 111 4.15 0.38 7.52
CA ASN A 111 5.03 -0.77 7.84
C ASN A 111 4.88 -1.24 9.30
N ARG A 112 4.59 -2.53 9.51
CA ARG A 112 4.43 -3.16 10.85
C ARG A 112 5.74 -3.60 11.50
N GLY A 113 6.86 -3.56 10.77
CA GLY A 113 8.19 -3.93 11.23
C GLY A 113 9.06 -4.55 10.14
N VAL A 114 10.37 -4.56 10.38
CA VAL A 114 11.37 -5.08 9.43
C VAL A 114 11.78 -6.49 9.83
N THR A 115 11.61 -7.47 8.95
CA THR A 115 12.04 -8.85 9.22
C THR A 115 13.56 -8.96 9.10
N VAL A 116 14.22 -9.44 10.15
CA VAL A 116 15.70 -9.60 10.18
C VAL A 116 16.14 -11.07 10.16
N ALA A 117 15.27 -11.98 10.55
CA ALA A 117 15.48 -13.41 10.41
C ALA A 117 14.14 -14.10 10.21
N ARG A 118 14.07 -15.08 9.31
CA ARG A 118 12.92 -16.00 9.20
C ARG A 118 13.07 -17.20 10.12
N GLU A 119 14.30 -17.64 10.31
CA GLU A 119 14.70 -18.69 11.25
C GLU A 119 15.92 -18.20 12.03
N ALA A 120 15.68 -17.65 13.21
CA ALA A 120 16.73 -17.04 14.01
C ALA A 120 17.63 -18.07 14.72
N GLN A 121 18.91 -17.70 14.88
CA GLN A 121 19.87 -18.46 15.67
C GLN A 121 20.18 -17.70 16.98
N PRO A 122 20.19 -18.37 18.14
CA PRO A 122 20.60 -17.75 19.40
C PRO A 122 21.99 -17.13 19.33
N GLY A 123 22.17 -15.96 19.95
CA GLY A 123 23.44 -15.23 19.94
C GLY A 123 23.75 -14.50 18.62
N GLN A 124 22.91 -14.65 17.59
CA GLN A 124 23.05 -13.88 16.36
C GLN A 124 22.91 -12.38 16.66
N ARG A 125 23.87 -11.60 16.16
CA ARG A 125 23.89 -10.14 16.29
C ARG A 125 23.40 -9.49 15.00
N PHE A 126 22.59 -8.44 15.16
CA PHE A 126 22.19 -7.55 14.08
C PHE A 126 22.59 -6.12 14.43
N ASP A 127 23.42 -5.51 13.58
CA ASP A 127 23.72 -4.09 13.64
C ASP A 127 22.70 -3.33 12.77
N ILE A 128 22.11 -2.28 13.32
CA ILE A 128 20.96 -1.59 12.75
C ILE A 128 21.32 -0.13 12.53
N LEU A 129 21.02 0.38 11.34
CA LEU A 129 21.12 1.79 10.99
C LEU A 129 19.79 2.25 10.39
N ILE A 130 19.33 3.44 10.74
CA ILE A 130 18.07 4.01 10.27
C ILE A 130 18.33 5.45 9.84
N GLU A 131 17.88 5.82 8.64
CA GLU A 131 17.66 7.21 8.26
C GLU A 131 16.18 7.49 8.47
N ALA A 132 15.82 8.48 9.30
CA ALA A 132 14.44 8.81 9.62
C ALA A 132 14.17 10.30 9.38
N TYR A 133 13.12 10.61 8.65
CA TYR A 133 12.68 11.97 8.43
C TYR A 133 12.04 12.57 9.68
N ALA A 134 12.46 13.76 10.09
CA ALA A 134 11.91 14.44 11.26
C ALA A 134 10.51 15.01 11.01
N GLY A 135 10.18 15.40 9.77
CA GLY A 135 8.92 16.08 9.46
C GLY A 135 9.11 17.57 9.17
N HIS A 136 7.99 18.26 8.96
CA HIS A 136 7.98 19.67 8.54
C HIS A 136 6.86 20.48 9.17
N GLY A 137 6.45 20.10 10.37
CA GLY A 137 5.33 20.72 11.07
C GLY A 137 4.00 20.06 10.75
N ARG A 138 2.93 20.75 11.15
CA ARG A 138 1.56 20.27 11.02
C ARG A 138 1.12 20.26 9.55
N SER A 139 0.47 19.17 9.13
CA SER A 139 -0.24 19.13 7.86
C SER A 139 -1.47 20.03 7.91
N THR A 140 -1.60 20.93 6.93
CA THR A 140 -2.71 21.88 6.80
C THR A 140 -3.76 21.45 5.77
N VAL A 141 -3.68 20.21 5.31
CA VAL A 141 -4.62 19.64 4.34
C VAL A 141 -6.03 19.60 4.93
N GLY A 142 -7.00 20.16 4.21
CA GLY A 142 -8.40 20.18 4.62
C GLY A 142 -8.74 21.28 5.64
N GLU A 143 -7.82 22.19 5.94
CA GLU A 143 -8.13 23.36 6.76
C GLU A 143 -8.97 24.38 5.98
N GLY A 144 -9.93 24.99 6.68
CA GLY A 144 -10.83 26.00 6.12
C GLY A 144 -10.20 27.40 6.09
N PRO A 145 -11.01 28.42 5.74
CA PRO A 145 -10.58 29.81 5.81
C PRO A 145 -10.09 30.16 7.22
N ILE A 146 -8.88 30.69 7.31
CA ILE A 146 -8.31 31.16 8.58
C ILE A 146 -8.59 32.66 8.77
N PRO A 147 -8.73 33.15 10.02
CA PRO A 147 -8.92 34.57 10.29
C PRO A 147 -7.77 35.44 9.79
N TYR A 148 -8.07 36.69 9.46
CA TYR A 148 -7.06 37.70 9.11
C TYR A 148 -5.99 37.82 10.21
N GLY A 149 -4.72 37.71 9.83
CA GLY A 149 -3.57 37.81 10.75
C GLY A 149 -3.13 36.49 11.39
N VAL A 150 -3.83 35.38 11.13
CA VAL A 150 -3.35 34.04 11.53
C VAL A 150 -2.40 33.51 10.46
N GLU A 151 -1.24 33.02 10.87
CA GLU A 151 -0.30 32.36 9.97
C GLU A 151 -0.88 31.02 9.50
N THR A 152 -0.99 30.85 8.17
CA THR A 152 -1.60 29.64 7.57
C THR A 152 -0.74 28.41 7.76
N VAL A 153 0.58 28.56 7.67
CA VAL A 153 1.55 27.47 7.78
C VAL A 153 2.60 27.91 8.79
N PRO A 154 2.29 27.82 10.11
CA PRO A 154 3.22 28.26 11.13
C PRO A 154 4.50 27.43 11.09
N ASP A 155 5.64 28.08 11.29
CA ASP A 155 6.91 27.38 11.37
C ASP A 155 6.92 26.50 12.63
N PRO A 156 7.29 25.22 12.52
CA PRO A 156 7.18 24.33 13.67
C PRO A 156 8.32 24.57 14.66
N GLY A 157 8.14 24.05 15.87
CA GLY A 157 9.15 24.17 16.93
C GLY A 157 10.51 23.54 16.58
N PRO A 158 11.51 23.68 17.46
CA PRO A 158 12.89 23.23 17.18
C PRO A 158 13.03 21.71 16.99
N THR A 159 12.07 20.92 17.48
CA THR A 159 12.03 19.47 17.31
C THR A 159 10.65 19.02 16.87
N GLN A 160 10.60 18.04 15.97
CA GLN A 160 9.38 17.50 15.38
C GLN A 160 9.01 16.12 15.95
N GLN A 161 9.99 15.39 16.47
CA GLN A 161 9.83 14.01 16.89
C GLN A 161 10.36 13.79 18.31
N VAL A 162 9.88 12.72 18.93
CA VAL A 162 10.40 12.20 20.19
C VAL A 162 10.70 10.72 19.98
N VAL A 163 11.91 10.28 20.32
CA VAL A 163 12.30 8.87 20.25
C VAL A 163 11.37 8.07 21.16
N GLY A 164 10.66 7.10 20.59
CA GLY A 164 9.80 6.21 21.34
C GLY A 164 10.39 4.82 21.53
N LYS A 165 9.62 3.95 22.18
CA LYS A 165 10.07 2.61 22.52
C LYS A 165 10.27 1.72 21.29
N SER A 166 11.53 1.52 20.93
CA SER A 166 11.91 0.62 19.84
C SER A 166 12.13 -0.80 20.37
N THR A 167 11.58 -1.80 19.69
CA THR A 167 11.66 -3.21 20.14
C THR A 167 12.08 -4.15 19.03
N PHE A 168 12.54 -5.33 19.42
CA PHE A 168 12.65 -6.48 18.54
C PHE A 168 11.95 -7.68 19.18
N GLY A 169 11.48 -8.62 18.37
CA GLY A 169 10.70 -9.72 18.90
C GLY A 169 10.24 -10.74 17.87
N ILE A 170 9.50 -11.73 18.36
CA ILE A 170 8.99 -12.85 17.57
C ILE A 170 7.71 -12.41 16.84
N TRP A 171 7.66 -12.69 15.55
CA TRP A 171 6.45 -12.63 14.76
C TRP A 171 5.77 -14.00 14.73
N ARG A 172 4.56 -14.08 15.28
CA ARG A 172 3.75 -15.30 15.32
C ARG A 172 2.94 -15.44 14.05
N GLU A 173 3.53 -16.12 13.08
CA GLU A 173 2.93 -16.28 11.76
C GLU A 173 1.55 -16.94 11.80
N GLU A 174 1.37 -17.99 12.62
CA GLU A 174 0.09 -18.70 12.71
C GLU A 174 -1.03 -17.83 13.30
N VAL A 175 -0.72 -17.04 14.32
CA VAL A 175 -1.65 -16.08 14.93
C VAL A 175 -2.04 -15.00 13.93
N TYR A 176 -1.07 -14.49 13.16
CA TYR A 176 -1.33 -13.53 12.09
C TYR A 176 -2.25 -14.09 11.01
N GLN A 177 -1.98 -15.31 10.53
CA GLN A 177 -2.83 -15.94 9.51
C GLN A 177 -4.25 -16.16 10.04
N ALA A 178 -4.42 -16.55 11.31
CA ALA A 178 -5.73 -16.64 11.96
C ALA A 178 -6.42 -15.28 12.05
N ALA A 179 -5.70 -14.20 12.40
CA ALA A 179 -6.26 -12.85 12.48
C ALA A 179 -6.82 -12.38 11.12
N VAL A 180 -6.09 -12.66 10.03
CA VAL A 180 -6.54 -12.35 8.65
C VAL A 180 -7.76 -13.19 8.26
N ASP A 181 -7.74 -14.50 8.54
CA ASP A 181 -8.85 -15.43 8.24
C ASP A 181 -10.13 -15.00 8.98
N PHE A 182 -10.01 -14.74 10.28
CA PHE A 182 -11.11 -14.28 11.14
C PHE A 182 -11.66 -12.94 10.68
N THR A 183 -10.79 -11.97 10.39
CA THR A 183 -11.20 -10.64 9.89
C THR A 183 -11.90 -10.72 8.54
N THR A 184 -11.43 -11.61 7.66
CA THR A 184 -12.03 -11.80 6.33
C THR A 184 -13.49 -12.23 6.47
N LEU A 185 -13.76 -13.24 7.30
CA LEU A 185 -15.12 -13.75 7.50
C LEU A 185 -15.99 -12.77 8.28
N TYR A 186 -15.43 -12.11 9.31
CA TYR A 186 -16.16 -11.12 10.11
C TYR A 186 -16.56 -9.87 9.32
N GLU A 187 -15.73 -9.40 8.40
CA GLU A 187 -16.13 -8.29 7.54
C GLU A 187 -17.13 -8.77 6.46
N LEU A 188 -16.89 -9.93 5.85
CA LEU A 188 -17.78 -10.50 4.82
C LEU A 188 -19.23 -10.64 5.30
N ARG A 189 -19.45 -11.23 6.48
CA ARG A 189 -20.80 -11.40 7.05
C ARG A 189 -21.55 -10.06 7.22
N GLY A 190 -20.82 -8.94 7.39
CA GLY A 190 -21.38 -7.60 7.49
C GLY A 190 -21.85 -7.02 6.16
N ARG A 191 -21.51 -7.66 5.03
CA ARG A 191 -21.69 -7.13 3.67
C ARG A 191 -22.58 -7.97 2.77
N ILE A 192 -23.00 -9.15 3.20
CA ILE A 192 -23.90 -10.05 2.47
C ILE A 192 -25.32 -10.01 3.04
N ASP A 193 -26.29 -10.57 2.30
CA ASP A 193 -27.69 -10.65 2.73
C ASP A 193 -27.79 -11.29 4.13
N PRO A 194 -28.37 -10.58 5.11
CA PRO A 194 -28.47 -11.09 6.47
C PRO A 194 -29.41 -12.29 6.64
N LEU A 195 -30.19 -12.63 5.62
CA LEU A 195 -31.04 -13.82 5.59
C LEU A 195 -30.42 -14.99 4.80
N SER A 196 -29.22 -14.82 4.26
CA SER A 196 -28.54 -15.86 3.49
C SER A 196 -28.03 -16.99 4.38
N LEU A 197 -28.12 -18.23 3.87
CA LEU A 197 -27.49 -19.40 4.52
C LEU A 197 -25.98 -19.19 4.69
N ARG A 198 -25.34 -18.53 3.73
CA ARG A 198 -23.92 -18.20 3.76
C ARG A 198 -23.55 -17.35 4.98
N GLN A 199 -24.34 -16.33 5.31
CA GLN A 199 -24.10 -15.53 6.50
C GLN A 199 -24.25 -16.35 7.79
N ALA A 200 -25.29 -17.18 7.87
CA ALA A 200 -25.52 -18.04 9.04
C ALA A 200 -24.37 -19.05 9.25
N GLU A 201 -23.85 -19.66 8.18
CA GLU A 201 -22.69 -20.56 8.24
C GLU A 201 -21.42 -19.83 8.73
N ILE A 202 -21.21 -18.58 8.29
CA ILE A 202 -20.09 -17.76 8.74
C ILE A 202 -20.21 -17.40 10.22
N ASP A 203 -21.40 -16.96 10.65
CA ASP A 203 -21.65 -16.63 12.06
C ASP A 203 -21.41 -17.87 12.95
N GLU A 204 -21.87 -19.05 12.54
CA GLU A 204 -21.62 -20.30 13.25
C GLU A 204 -20.13 -20.65 13.33
N GLY A 205 -19.40 -20.61 12.20
CA GLY A 205 -17.96 -20.92 12.20
C GLY A 205 -17.14 -19.92 13.02
N LEU A 206 -17.49 -18.63 13.01
CA LEU A 206 -16.86 -17.64 13.87
C LEU A 206 -17.12 -17.93 15.35
N MET A 207 -18.36 -18.25 15.73
CA MET A 207 -18.67 -18.65 17.11
C MET A 207 -17.84 -19.88 17.53
N GLN A 208 -17.80 -20.93 16.70
CA GLN A 208 -17.00 -22.13 16.97
C GLN A 208 -15.51 -21.82 17.09
N ALA A 209 -14.97 -20.99 16.20
CA ALA A 209 -13.57 -20.57 16.28
C ALA A 209 -13.27 -19.86 17.62
N THR A 210 -14.17 -19.02 18.14
CA THR A 210 -13.98 -18.40 19.46
C THR A 210 -14.09 -19.37 20.64
N LEU A 211 -14.70 -20.54 20.46
CA LEU A 211 -14.76 -21.58 21.50
C LEU A 211 -13.49 -22.45 21.51
N VAL A 212 -12.79 -22.53 20.37
CA VAL A 212 -11.59 -23.35 20.18
C VAL A 212 -10.31 -22.55 20.41
N ILE A 213 -10.22 -21.35 19.87
CA ILE A 213 -9.03 -20.49 20.00
C ILE A 213 -8.97 -19.96 21.43
N ASP A 214 -7.90 -20.26 22.13
CA ASP A 214 -7.66 -19.77 23.48
C ASP A 214 -6.32 -19.00 23.53
N PRO A 215 -6.36 -17.66 23.44
CA PRO A 215 -5.17 -16.82 23.49
C PRO A 215 -4.55 -16.74 24.89
N GLU A 216 -5.20 -17.28 25.93
CA GLU A 216 -4.74 -17.23 27.32
C GLU A 216 -3.84 -18.42 27.69
N LEU A 217 -3.80 -19.45 26.84
CA LEU A 217 -2.96 -20.64 27.03
C LEU A 217 -1.45 -20.35 26.92
N PRO A 218 -0.59 -21.22 27.48
CA PRO A 218 0.84 -21.21 27.21
C PRO A 218 1.16 -21.27 25.71
N GLU A 219 2.28 -20.69 25.28
CA GLU A 219 2.58 -20.41 23.86
C GLU A 219 2.39 -21.62 22.92
N ALA A 220 2.85 -22.81 23.30
CA ALA A 220 2.69 -24.02 22.47
C ALA A 220 1.21 -24.44 22.31
N GLU A 221 0.47 -24.49 23.43
CA GLU A 221 -0.95 -24.87 23.47
C GLU A 221 -1.83 -23.79 22.80
N MET A 222 -1.51 -22.51 22.98
CA MET A 222 -2.16 -21.40 22.29
C MET A 222 -2.02 -21.53 20.78
N LEU A 223 -0.82 -21.82 20.27
CA LEU A 223 -0.61 -22.04 18.84
C LEU A 223 -1.37 -23.25 18.31
N GLU A 224 -1.45 -24.34 19.07
CA GLU A 224 -2.29 -25.50 18.72
C GLU A 224 -3.77 -25.13 18.65
N SER A 225 -4.28 -24.35 19.62
CA SER A 225 -5.66 -23.86 19.62
C SER A 225 -5.95 -22.94 18.42
N VAL A 226 -4.97 -22.12 18.02
CA VAL A 226 -5.05 -21.24 16.86
C VAL A 226 -5.14 -22.05 15.56
N ARG A 227 -4.32 -23.11 15.42
CA ARG A 227 -4.42 -24.02 14.25
C ARG A 227 -5.79 -24.68 14.19
N ALA A 228 -6.26 -25.24 15.30
CA ALA A 228 -7.58 -25.87 15.37
C ALA A 228 -8.72 -24.89 15.03
N GLY A 229 -8.63 -23.65 15.51
CA GLY A 229 -9.59 -22.59 15.16
C GLY A 229 -9.57 -22.24 13.68
N ARG A 230 -8.38 -22.18 13.05
CA ARG A 230 -8.27 -21.98 11.60
C ARG A 230 -8.87 -23.14 10.82
N ASP A 231 -8.71 -24.37 11.27
CA ASP A 231 -9.34 -25.54 10.66
C ASP A 231 -10.87 -25.43 10.67
N CYS A 232 -11.47 -24.83 11.71
CA CYS A 232 -12.90 -24.54 11.74
C CYS A 232 -13.33 -23.49 10.69
N LEU A 233 -12.47 -22.51 10.39
CA LEU A 233 -12.78 -21.42 9.46
C LEU A 233 -12.48 -21.79 7.99
N GLN A 234 -11.57 -22.74 7.75
CA GLN A 234 -11.10 -23.09 6.41
C GLN A 234 -12.24 -23.49 5.43
N PRO A 235 -13.22 -24.34 5.80
CA PRO A 235 -14.33 -24.69 4.90
C PRO A 235 -15.18 -23.48 4.49
N LEU A 236 -15.22 -22.44 5.32
CA LEU A 236 -15.90 -21.20 5.00
C LEU A 236 -15.09 -20.36 4.01
N LEU A 237 -13.77 -20.29 4.16
CA LEU A 237 -12.89 -19.57 3.23
C LEU A 237 -12.78 -20.24 1.86
N ASP A 238 -13.02 -21.55 1.78
CA ASP A 238 -12.93 -22.33 0.54
C ASP A 238 -14.14 -22.17 -0.40
N LYS A 239 -15.27 -21.62 0.08
CA LYS A 239 -16.44 -21.38 -0.76
C LYS A 239 -16.12 -20.39 -1.88
N LYS A 240 -16.44 -20.76 -3.12
CA LYS A 240 -16.14 -19.99 -4.34
C LYS A 240 -17.37 -19.35 -4.96
N ASN A 241 -17.17 -18.24 -5.67
CA ASN A 241 -18.29 -17.57 -6.33
C ASN A 241 -18.83 -18.32 -7.54
N GLY A 242 -20.12 -18.11 -7.82
CA GLY A 242 -20.76 -18.51 -9.06
C GLY A 242 -20.27 -17.74 -10.31
N PRO A 243 -20.78 -18.10 -11.50
CA PRO A 243 -20.36 -17.50 -12.77
C PRO A 243 -20.87 -16.06 -12.99
N THR A 244 -21.89 -15.63 -12.25
CA THR A 244 -22.52 -14.30 -12.39
C THR A 244 -21.83 -13.22 -11.56
N THR A 245 -20.83 -13.58 -10.75
CA THR A 245 -20.13 -12.64 -9.88
C THR A 245 -19.20 -11.72 -10.69
N PRO A 246 -19.23 -10.40 -10.45
CA PRO A 246 -18.35 -9.44 -11.12
C PRO A 246 -16.87 -9.65 -10.77
N THR A 247 -15.98 -9.08 -11.58
CA THR A 247 -14.52 -9.21 -11.39
C THR A 247 -13.83 -7.86 -11.26
N LEU A 248 -13.09 -7.66 -10.18
CA LEU A 248 -12.21 -6.53 -9.98
C LEU A 248 -10.79 -6.87 -10.49
N TYR A 249 -10.26 -6.06 -11.40
CA TYR A 249 -8.89 -6.13 -11.88
C TYR A 249 -8.01 -5.36 -10.92
N ALA A 250 -7.19 -6.08 -10.16
CA ALA A 250 -6.47 -5.53 -9.02
C ALA A 250 -4.96 -5.53 -9.23
N PHE A 251 -4.33 -4.45 -8.80
CA PHE A 251 -2.88 -4.28 -8.77
C PHE A 251 -2.50 -3.37 -7.62
N GLY A 252 -1.34 -3.63 -7.04
CA GLY A 252 -0.73 -2.72 -6.09
C GLY A 252 -0.41 -1.39 -6.75
N HIS A 253 -0.58 -0.28 -6.04
CA HIS A 253 -0.24 1.05 -6.51
C HIS A 253 0.30 1.89 -5.36
N ALA A 254 1.22 2.79 -5.65
CA ALA A 254 1.71 3.79 -4.72
C ALA A 254 1.73 5.14 -5.44
N HIS A 255 0.66 5.91 -5.27
CA HIS A 255 0.67 7.28 -5.75
C HIS A 255 1.74 8.06 -4.98
N ILE A 256 2.59 8.78 -5.71
CA ILE A 256 3.61 9.66 -5.13
C ILE A 256 3.50 10.98 -5.86
N ASP A 257 3.04 12.01 -5.17
CA ASP A 257 3.15 13.36 -5.67
C ASP A 257 4.63 13.74 -5.76
N VAL A 258 5.07 14.08 -6.98
CA VAL A 258 6.49 14.42 -7.23
C VAL A 258 6.92 15.59 -6.37
N ALA A 259 6.04 16.57 -6.16
CA ALA A 259 6.18 17.62 -5.16
C ALA A 259 4.79 18.11 -4.74
N TRP A 260 4.42 17.91 -3.47
CA TRP A 260 3.17 18.40 -2.89
C TRP A 260 3.41 19.14 -1.58
N LEU A 261 3.48 18.42 -0.46
CA LEU A 261 3.78 18.98 0.87
C LEU A 261 5.28 18.93 1.20
N TRP A 262 6.09 18.37 0.32
CA TRP A 262 7.52 18.15 0.51
C TRP A 262 8.33 18.55 -0.73
N PRO A 263 9.63 18.86 -0.56
CA PRO A 263 10.52 19.14 -1.68
C PRO A 263 10.92 17.86 -2.44
N LEU A 264 11.48 18.01 -3.64
CA LEU A 264 11.91 16.90 -4.51
C LEU A 264 12.88 15.93 -3.82
N GLN A 265 13.77 16.45 -2.96
CA GLN A 265 14.72 15.64 -2.19
C GLN A 265 14.02 14.64 -1.26
N GLN A 266 12.79 14.94 -0.84
CA GLN A 266 11.99 13.98 -0.08
C GLN A 266 11.38 12.92 -1.00
N THR A 267 10.91 13.32 -2.18
CA THR A 267 10.39 12.38 -3.19
C THR A 267 11.45 11.34 -3.57
N GLU A 268 12.72 11.73 -3.70
CA GLU A 268 13.84 10.80 -3.92
C GLU A 268 13.89 9.68 -2.87
N ARG A 269 13.66 9.99 -1.59
CA ARG A 269 13.60 8.99 -0.51
C ARG A 269 12.29 8.23 -0.47
N LYS A 270 11.17 8.88 -0.76
CA LYS A 270 9.85 8.23 -0.82
C LYS A 270 9.79 7.14 -1.90
N ILE A 271 10.36 7.39 -3.09
CA ILE A 271 10.44 6.34 -4.11
C ILE A 271 11.38 5.21 -3.68
N ALA A 272 12.51 5.51 -3.03
CA ALA A 272 13.40 4.48 -2.50
C ALA A 272 12.69 3.61 -1.46
N ASN A 273 12.04 4.22 -0.45
CA ASN A 273 11.27 3.52 0.57
C ASN A 273 10.16 2.66 -0.05
N THR A 274 9.43 3.19 -1.04
CA THR A 274 8.40 2.45 -1.76
C THR A 274 9.01 1.23 -2.46
N ALA A 275 10.08 1.40 -3.24
CA ALA A 275 10.75 0.30 -3.93
C ALA A 275 11.26 -0.77 -2.97
N ILE A 276 11.82 -0.39 -1.82
CA ILE A 276 12.29 -1.32 -0.77
C ILE A 276 11.14 -2.18 -0.25
N ASN A 277 10.02 -1.56 0.11
CA ASN A 277 8.84 -2.27 0.61
C ASN A 277 8.27 -3.24 -0.43
N GLN A 278 8.15 -2.79 -1.68
CA GLN A 278 7.61 -3.63 -2.75
C GLN A 278 8.54 -4.80 -3.08
N LEU A 279 9.86 -4.58 -3.10
CA LEU A 279 10.85 -5.65 -3.28
C LEU A 279 10.77 -6.71 -2.17
N ALA A 280 10.60 -6.30 -0.91
CA ALA A 280 10.42 -7.24 0.20
C ALA A 280 9.14 -8.08 0.05
N LEU A 281 8.03 -7.49 -0.42
CA LEU A 281 6.80 -8.23 -0.70
C LEU A 281 6.95 -9.21 -1.85
N PHE A 282 7.70 -8.86 -2.90
CA PHE A 282 7.95 -9.77 -4.03
C PHE A 282 8.73 -11.03 -3.66
N GLU A 283 9.51 -10.99 -2.58
CA GLU A 283 10.20 -12.17 -2.05
C GLU A 283 9.23 -13.14 -1.35
N GLU A 284 8.21 -12.62 -0.67
CA GLU A 284 7.21 -13.42 0.04
C GLU A 284 6.01 -13.83 -0.84
N TYR A 285 5.66 -13.01 -1.83
CA TYR A 285 4.45 -13.15 -2.63
C TYR A 285 4.77 -13.09 -4.13
N PRO A 286 5.11 -14.22 -4.76
CA PRO A 286 5.50 -14.26 -6.17
C PRO A 286 4.42 -13.81 -7.16
N ASP A 287 3.15 -13.99 -6.82
CA ASP A 287 1.99 -13.63 -7.66
C ASP A 287 1.57 -12.14 -7.56
N TYR A 288 2.20 -11.39 -6.64
CA TYR A 288 1.88 -9.98 -6.41
C TYR A 288 2.43 -9.11 -7.54
N LYS A 289 1.59 -8.18 -8.04
CA LYS A 289 1.94 -7.19 -9.06
C LYS A 289 1.74 -5.77 -8.55
N PHE A 290 2.67 -4.88 -8.88
CA PHE A 290 2.70 -3.48 -8.46
C PHE A 290 2.85 -2.55 -9.66
N LEU A 291 1.99 -1.55 -9.80
CA LEU A 291 2.07 -0.48 -10.78
C LEU A 291 2.89 0.69 -10.22
N GLN A 292 3.88 1.15 -10.99
CA GLN A 292 4.51 2.45 -10.78
C GLN A 292 4.44 3.25 -12.08
N SER A 293 3.62 4.30 -12.06
CA SER A 293 3.12 5.03 -13.23
C SER A 293 4.07 6.07 -13.80
N GLN A 294 5.00 6.59 -13.00
CA GLN A 294 5.77 7.79 -13.34
C GLN A 294 7.25 7.48 -13.65
N PRO A 295 7.68 7.50 -14.92
CA PRO A 295 9.08 7.45 -15.36
C PRO A 295 10.02 8.36 -14.57
N HIS A 296 9.58 9.57 -14.18
CA HIS A 296 10.40 10.48 -13.40
C HIS A 296 10.87 9.89 -12.05
N LEU A 297 10.05 9.05 -11.42
CA LEU A 297 10.39 8.37 -10.18
C LEU A 297 11.42 7.25 -10.39
N TYR A 298 11.36 6.55 -11.52
CA TYR A 298 12.40 5.60 -11.92
C TYR A 298 13.74 6.32 -12.12
N TRP A 299 13.73 7.48 -12.77
CA TRP A 299 14.92 8.30 -12.97
C TRP A 299 15.50 8.80 -11.63
N MET A 300 14.66 9.24 -10.68
CA MET A 300 15.12 9.60 -9.33
C MET A 300 15.76 8.40 -8.62
N LEU A 301 15.16 7.22 -8.71
CA LEU A 301 15.70 6.01 -8.10
C LEU A 301 17.05 5.61 -8.74
N GLN A 302 17.14 5.64 -10.07
CA GLN A 302 18.35 5.36 -10.84
C GLN A 302 19.51 6.29 -10.45
N THR A 303 19.22 7.59 -10.33
CA THR A 303 20.25 8.60 -10.08
C THR A 303 20.71 8.65 -8.63
N LYS A 304 19.82 8.35 -7.67
CA LYS A 304 20.10 8.48 -6.23
C LYS A 304 20.40 7.17 -5.52
N TYR A 305 19.85 6.07 -6.00
CA TYR A 305 19.97 4.74 -5.40
C TYR A 305 20.22 3.66 -6.48
N PRO A 306 21.35 3.73 -7.22
CA PRO A 306 21.59 2.87 -8.39
C PRO A 306 21.53 1.37 -8.06
N GLU A 307 22.04 0.92 -6.91
CA GLU A 307 21.94 -0.50 -6.51
C GLU A 307 20.50 -0.95 -6.26
N LEU A 308 19.67 -0.09 -5.66
CA LEU A 308 18.25 -0.35 -5.45
C LEU A 308 17.50 -0.33 -6.79
N TYR A 309 17.88 0.56 -7.69
CA TYR A 309 17.32 0.63 -9.03
C TYR A 309 17.55 -0.65 -9.83
N GLU A 310 18.76 -1.23 -9.80
CA GLU A 310 19.04 -2.50 -10.48
C GLU A 310 18.14 -3.64 -9.97
N ARG A 311 17.88 -3.70 -8.65
CA ARG A 311 16.93 -4.65 -8.07
C ARG A 311 15.50 -4.38 -8.55
N PHE A 312 15.11 -3.12 -8.61
CA PHE A 312 13.77 -2.73 -9.09
C PHE A 312 13.58 -3.04 -10.58
N LYS A 313 14.60 -2.78 -11.41
CA LYS A 313 14.66 -3.16 -12.83
C LYS A 313 14.59 -4.67 -13.04
N ALA A 314 15.25 -5.46 -12.19
CA ALA A 314 15.10 -6.91 -12.20
C ALA A 314 13.66 -7.35 -11.87
N ALA A 315 12.97 -6.66 -10.96
CA ALA A 315 11.56 -6.92 -10.64
C ALA A 315 10.61 -6.54 -11.80
N VAL A 316 10.92 -5.48 -12.57
CA VAL A 316 10.22 -5.14 -13.82
C VAL A 316 10.38 -6.28 -14.83
N LYS A 317 11.62 -6.74 -15.08
CA LYS A 317 11.90 -7.85 -16.01
C LYS A 317 11.23 -9.16 -15.58
N ALA A 318 11.07 -9.39 -14.28
CA ALA A 318 10.36 -10.53 -13.73
C ALA A 318 8.82 -10.39 -13.80
N GLY A 319 8.28 -9.28 -14.32
CA GLY A 319 6.84 -9.03 -14.45
C GLY A 319 6.13 -8.70 -13.14
N LYS A 320 6.88 -8.39 -12.07
CA LYS A 320 6.34 -8.04 -10.75
C LYS A 320 6.00 -6.56 -10.63
N VAL A 321 6.83 -5.72 -11.23
CA VAL A 321 6.54 -4.28 -11.39
C VAL A 321 5.98 -4.06 -12.80
N ILE A 322 4.87 -3.33 -12.89
CA ILE A 322 4.22 -2.91 -14.12
C ILE A 322 4.66 -1.47 -14.41
N PRO A 323 5.51 -1.23 -15.43
CA PRO A 323 5.96 0.11 -15.80
C PRO A 323 5.01 0.73 -16.83
N ASP A 324 3.76 1.01 -16.44
CA ASP A 324 2.71 1.57 -17.32
C ASP A 324 2.06 2.81 -16.70
N GLY A 325 1.57 3.73 -17.51
CA GLY A 325 1.10 5.05 -17.07
C GLY A 325 1.23 6.14 -18.14
N ALA A 326 1.90 5.84 -19.26
CA ALA A 326 2.06 6.62 -20.49
C ALA A 326 2.80 7.96 -20.35
N MET A 327 2.48 8.81 -19.37
CA MET A 327 3.11 10.12 -19.18
C MET A 327 4.40 10.04 -18.35
N TRP A 328 5.28 11.04 -18.50
CA TRP A 328 6.54 11.15 -17.75
C TRP A 328 6.31 11.42 -16.24
N VAL A 329 5.30 12.23 -15.93
CA VAL A 329 4.72 12.42 -14.59
C VAL A 329 3.19 12.38 -14.71
N GLU A 330 2.47 12.27 -13.59
CA GLU A 330 1.00 12.40 -13.58
C GLU A 330 0.58 13.87 -13.75
N ALA A 331 0.76 14.42 -14.95
CA ALA A 331 0.66 15.84 -15.23
C ALA A 331 -0.79 16.37 -15.24
N ASP A 332 -0.96 17.62 -14.80
CA ASP A 332 -2.22 18.35 -15.00
C ASP A 332 -2.49 18.56 -16.51
N THR A 333 -3.75 18.37 -16.90
CA THR A 333 -4.13 18.43 -18.32
C THR A 333 -4.84 19.72 -18.72
N ASN A 334 -5.11 20.62 -17.78
CA ASN A 334 -5.81 21.89 -18.04
C ASN A 334 -4.84 23.04 -18.24
N VAL A 335 -3.79 23.12 -17.42
CA VAL A 335 -2.78 24.18 -17.44
C VAL A 335 -1.72 23.93 -18.51
N ALA A 336 -1.39 22.66 -18.77
CA ALA A 336 -0.41 22.28 -19.77
C ALA A 336 -0.91 22.53 -21.19
N GLY A 337 -0.09 23.17 -22.02
CA GLY A 337 -0.37 23.32 -23.45
C GLY A 337 -0.30 21.97 -24.20
N GLY A 338 -0.96 21.89 -25.37
CA GLY A 338 -1.05 20.64 -26.14
C GLY A 338 0.30 20.00 -26.46
N GLU A 339 1.31 20.78 -26.88
CA GLU A 339 2.66 20.26 -27.11
C GLU A 339 3.27 19.67 -25.84
N ALA A 340 3.07 20.29 -24.67
CA ALA A 340 3.58 19.76 -23.41
C ALA A 340 2.93 18.41 -23.06
N LEU A 341 1.62 18.26 -23.31
CA LEU A 341 0.91 16.99 -23.12
C LEU A 341 1.40 15.90 -24.08
N VAL A 342 1.65 16.24 -25.34
CA VAL A 342 2.29 15.32 -26.31
C VAL A 342 3.67 14.89 -25.79
N ARG A 343 4.50 15.82 -25.30
CA ARG A 343 5.82 15.49 -24.73
C ARG A 343 5.74 14.62 -23.48
N GLN A 344 4.74 14.83 -22.62
CA GLN A 344 4.52 13.97 -21.46
C GLN A 344 4.35 12.51 -21.91
N VAL A 345 3.48 12.26 -22.89
CA VAL A 345 3.23 10.90 -23.40
C VAL A 345 4.45 10.36 -24.17
N MET A 346 5.06 11.18 -25.03
CA MET A 346 6.23 10.76 -25.81
C MET A 346 7.40 10.36 -24.91
N TYR A 347 7.79 11.21 -23.97
CA TYR A 347 8.93 10.91 -23.09
C TYR A 347 8.62 9.78 -22.12
N GLY A 348 7.38 9.70 -21.61
CA GLY A 348 7.03 8.62 -20.69
C GLY A 348 7.06 7.24 -21.36
N ARG A 349 6.44 7.12 -22.53
CA ARG A 349 6.47 5.88 -23.32
C ARG A 349 7.88 5.53 -23.80
N GLN A 350 8.65 6.52 -24.28
CA GLN A 350 10.01 6.30 -24.75
C GLN A 350 10.91 5.78 -23.61
N PHE A 351 10.80 6.33 -22.40
CA PHE A 351 11.56 5.85 -21.25
C PHE A 351 11.28 4.37 -20.96
N PHE A 352 10.01 3.97 -20.87
CA PHE A 352 9.67 2.56 -20.61
C PHE A 352 10.11 1.62 -21.74
N LYS A 353 10.05 2.10 -22.99
CA LYS A 353 10.55 1.35 -24.14
C LYS A 353 12.05 1.16 -24.11
N ASP A 354 12.82 2.21 -23.86
CA ASP A 354 14.29 2.15 -23.86
C ASP A 354 14.83 1.37 -22.65
N GLU A 355 14.23 1.58 -21.48
CA GLU A 355 14.74 1.03 -20.23
C GLU A 355 14.33 -0.43 -20.02
N PHE A 356 13.13 -0.81 -20.47
CA PHE A 356 12.52 -2.11 -20.16
C PHE A 356 11.97 -2.88 -21.38
N ASP A 357 12.12 -2.36 -22.60
CA ASP A 357 11.45 -2.87 -23.81
C ASP A 357 9.91 -2.94 -23.67
N PHE A 358 9.35 -2.11 -22.78
CA PHE A 358 7.93 -2.13 -22.45
C PHE A 358 7.16 -1.05 -23.22
N ASP A 359 6.10 -1.46 -23.93
CA ASP A 359 5.19 -0.54 -24.60
C ASP A 359 4.07 -0.12 -23.63
N SER A 360 4.24 1.05 -23.01
CA SER A 360 3.24 1.67 -22.14
C SER A 360 2.09 2.23 -22.97
N ARG A 361 0.87 1.75 -22.69
CA ARG A 361 -0.31 1.98 -23.53
C ARG A 361 -1.56 2.36 -22.74
N VAL A 362 -1.47 2.50 -21.43
CA VAL A 362 -2.59 3.00 -20.61
C VAL A 362 -2.16 4.29 -19.94
N LEU A 363 -2.96 5.34 -20.12
CA LEU A 363 -2.80 6.56 -19.34
C LEU A 363 -3.45 6.37 -17.98
N TRP A 364 -2.65 6.52 -16.93
CA TRP A 364 -3.08 6.43 -15.53
C TRP A 364 -2.94 7.80 -14.88
N LEU A 365 -4.06 8.47 -14.58
CA LEU A 365 -4.08 9.78 -13.91
C LEU A 365 -5.11 9.79 -12.76
N PRO A 366 -4.86 9.05 -11.67
CA PRO A 366 -5.80 8.89 -10.56
C PRO A 366 -6.11 10.22 -9.84
N ASP A 367 -5.16 11.15 -9.78
CA ASP A 367 -5.29 12.35 -8.94
C ASP A 367 -5.25 13.71 -9.67
N VAL A 368 -5.49 13.75 -10.97
CA VAL A 368 -5.48 15.02 -11.74
C VAL A 368 -6.81 15.79 -11.65
N PHE A 369 -6.76 17.11 -11.52
CA PHE A 369 -7.92 17.97 -11.25
C PHE A 369 -8.62 18.43 -12.54
N GLY A 370 -9.19 17.48 -13.27
CA GLY A 370 -9.92 17.73 -14.52
C GLY A 370 -9.14 17.33 -15.77
N TYR A 371 -9.87 17.17 -16.88
CA TYR A 371 -9.35 16.50 -18.07
C TYR A 371 -9.67 17.31 -19.33
N SER A 372 -8.64 17.76 -20.05
CA SER A 372 -8.80 18.52 -21.30
C SER A 372 -9.50 17.70 -22.38
N GLY A 373 -10.42 18.35 -23.12
CA GLY A 373 -11.14 17.73 -24.25
C GLY A 373 -10.27 17.37 -25.45
N ALA A 374 -9.00 17.78 -25.48
CA ALA A 374 -8.04 17.38 -26.51
C ALA A 374 -7.34 16.05 -26.19
N MET A 375 -7.45 15.54 -24.96
CA MET A 375 -6.74 14.34 -24.52
C MET A 375 -7.07 13.09 -25.36
N PRO A 376 -8.34 12.79 -25.74
CA PRO A 376 -8.63 11.63 -26.58
C PRO A 376 -7.84 11.59 -27.88
N GLN A 377 -7.70 12.73 -28.56
CA GLN A 377 -6.91 12.86 -29.78
C GLN A 377 -5.42 12.57 -29.50
N ILE A 378 -4.84 13.26 -28.52
CA ILE A 378 -3.42 13.10 -28.17
C ILE A 378 -3.11 11.63 -27.84
N LEU A 379 -3.94 11.00 -27.01
CA LEU A 379 -3.73 9.63 -26.56
C LEU A 379 -3.83 8.63 -27.71
N LYS A 380 -4.84 8.79 -28.56
CA LYS A 380 -5.04 7.92 -29.73
C LYS A 380 -3.88 8.01 -30.72
N GLU A 381 -3.46 9.23 -31.07
CA GLU A 381 -2.32 9.46 -31.98
C GLU A 381 -0.99 8.97 -31.38
N CYS A 382 -0.89 8.99 -30.04
CA CYS A 382 0.22 8.40 -29.30
C CYS A 382 0.05 6.90 -29.02
N GLY A 383 -0.91 6.19 -29.62
CA GLY A 383 -1.04 4.73 -29.51
C GLY A 383 -1.47 4.20 -28.14
N VAL A 384 -1.95 5.07 -27.25
CA VAL A 384 -2.55 4.71 -25.96
C VAL A 384 -3.93 4.09 -26.23
N ILE A 385 -4.25 2.99 -25.54
CA ILE A 385 -5.46 2.19 -25.76
C ILE A 385 -6.51 2.37 -24.67
N GLY A 386 -6.19 3.05 -23.58
CA GLY A 386 -7.11 3.25 -22.47
C GLY A 386 -6.69 4.39 -21.56
N PHE A 387 -7.69 4.99 -20.92
CA PHE A 387 -7.51 6.06 -19.94
C PHE A 387 -8.22 5.72 -18.64
N SER A 388 -7.55 5.86 -17.49
CA SER A 388 -8.19 5.64 -16.20
C SER A 388 -7.89 6.74 -15.18
N THR A 389 -8.92 7.06 -14.40
CA THR A 389 -8.89 8.07 -13.33
C THR A 389 -9.92 7.74 -12.24
N GLN A 390 -9.79 8.35 -11.08
CA GLN A 390 -10.86 8.41 -10.09
C GLN A 390 -11.29 9.83 -9.67
N LYS A 391 -10.47 10.86 -9.89
CA LYS A 391 -10.72 12.22 -9.35
C LYS A 391 -12.08 12.80 -9.74
N ILE A 392 -12.57 12.48 -10.94
CA ILE A 392 -13.90 12.92 -11.43
C ILE A 392 -15.02 12.55 -10.43
N THR A 393 -14.89 11.40 -9.76
CA THR A 393 -15.92 10.91 -8.82
C THR A 393 -16.03 11.74 -7.54
N TRP A 394 -15.02 12.56 -7.21
CA TRP A 394 -15.03 13.41 -5.99
C TRP A 394 -15.79 14.72 -6.17
N ALA A 395 -16.01 15.14 -7.42
CA ALA A 395 -16.61 16.43 -7.74
C ALA A 395 -18.14 16.43 -7.71
N TYR A 396 -18.80 15.28 -7.51
CA TYR A 396 -20.26 15.14 -7.53
C TYR A 396 -20.95 15.55 -6.21
N ASN A 397 -20.47 16.61 -5.56
CA ASN A 397 -21.08 17.13 -4.34
C ASN A 397 -22.26 18.06 -4.69
N GLY A 398 -23.42 17.48 -4.98
CA GLY A 398 -24.69 18.19 -5.16
C GLY A 398 -25.12 18.45 -6.62
N GLY A 399 -24.36 17.96 -7.61
CA GLY A 399 -24.72 17.97 -9.04
C GLY A 399 -25.08 16.60 -9.59
N GLU A 400 -25.50 16.53 -10.86
CA GLU A 400 -25.72 15.26 -11.55
C GLU A 400 -24.40 14.49 -11.70
N SER A 401 -24.38 13.25 -11.23
CA SER A 401 -23.22 12.37 -11.40
C SER A 401 -23.15 11.83 -12.82
N PHE A 402 -21.94 11.74 -13.38
CA PHE A 402 -21.75 11.05 -14.65
C PHE A 402 -22.15 9.57 -14.50
N PRO A 403 -22.97 9.02 -15.41
CA PRO A 403 -23.65 7.75 -15.17
C PRO A 403 -22.82 6.50 -15.47
N TYR A 404 -21.62 6.64 -16.05
CA TYR A 404 -20.82 5.51 -16.52
C TYR A 404 -19.50 5.36 -15.77
N ASN A 405 -19.10 4.12 -15.52
CA ASN A 405 -17.74 3.79 -15.12
C ASN A 405 -16.89 3.55 -16.37
N THR A 406 -17.41 2.84 -17.37
CA THR A 406 -16.69 2.55 -18.62
C THR A 406 -17.43 3.14 -19.80
N PHE A 407 -16.77 3.99 -20.59
CA PHE A 407 -17.38 4.76 -21.68
C PHE A 407 -16.36 5.13 -22.75
N TRP A 408 -16.84 5.48 -23.94
CA TRP A 408 -16.00 6.11 -24.97
C TRP A 408 -15.84 7.58 -24.62
N TRP A 409 -14.61 7.99 -24.32
CA TRP A 409 -14.29 9.40 -24.14
C TRP A 409 -13.97 10.02 -25.50
N GLU A 410 -14.93 10.74 -26.04
CA GLU A 410 -14.81 11.49 -27.30
C GLU A 410 -14.22 12.88 -27.04
N GLY A 411 -13.18 13.23 -27.79
CA GLY A 411 -12.54 14.54 -27.77
C GLY A 411 -13.26 15.54 -28.65
N ILE A 412 -12.85 16.81 -28.57
CA ILE A 412 -13.47 17.91 -29.32
C ILE A 412 -13.34 17.77 -30.85
N ASP A 413 -12.45 16.90 -31.33
CA ASP A 413 -12.23 16.59 -32.74
C ASP A 413 -12.98 15.33 -33.21
N GLY A 414 -13.71 14.64 -32.32
CA GLY A 414 -14.37 13.37 -32.59
C GLY A 414 -13.48 12.13 -32.43
N SER A 415 -12.20 12.29 -32.05
CA SER A 415 -11.37 11.13 -31.67
C SER A 415 -11.86 10.54 -30.36
N ALA A 416 -11.91 9.21 -30.25
CA ALA A 416 -12.38 8.53 -29.04
C ALA A 416 -11.42 7.45 -28.55
N ILE A 417 -11.35 7.29 -27.23
CA ILE A 417 -10.58 6.26 -26.51
C ILE A 417 -11.45 5.67 -25.40
N PRO A 418 -11.34 4.36 -25.05
CA PRO A 418 -12.07 3.85 -23.91
C PRO A 418 -11.51 4.44 -22.62
N ALA A 419 -12.42 4.92 -21.77
CA ALA A 419 -12.12 5.45 -20.45
C ALA A 419 -12.76 4.57 -19.38
N HIS A 420 -12.07 4.42 -18.24
CA HIS A 420 -12.61 3.79 -17.05
C HIS A 420 -12.40 4.67 -15.82
N ILE A 421 -13.50 5.06 -15.17
CA ILE A 421 -13.50 5.77 -13.91
C ILE A 421 -13.96 4.88 -12.75
N PHE A 422 -13.32 5.06 -11.61
CA PHE A 422 -13.60 4.32 -10.37
C PHE A 422 -13.51 5.28 -9.17
N THR A 423 -13.76 4.79 -7.96
CA THR A 423 -13.62 5.57 -6.71
C THR A 423 -12.40 5.08 -5.94
N ASP A 424 -11.53 5.96 -5.42
CA ASP A 424 -10.39 5.61 -4.56
C ASP A 424 -9.26 4.83 -5.28
N TYR A 425 -8.01 5.29 -5.14
CA TYR A 425 -6.80 4.64 -5.69
C TYR A 425 -5.84 4.12 -4.60
N ASN A 426 -6.21 4.32 -3.34
CA ASN A 426 -5.50 3.88 -2.13
C ASN A 426 -6.33 2.84 -1.38
N SER A 427 -6.97 1.94 -2.13
CA SER A 427 -7.92 0.99 -1.54
C SER A 427 -7.23 -0.03 -0.66
N LEU A 428 -7.91 -0.43 0.41
CA LEU A 428 -7.57 -1.66 1.12
C LEU A 428 -8.10 -2.86 0.33
N THR A 429 -7.58 -4.05 0.62
CA THR A 429 -8.04 -5.31 0.00
C THR A 429 -8.91 -6.15 0.94
N ARG A 430 -9.34 -5.56 2.06
CA ARG A 430 -10.26 -6.19 3.00
C ARG A 430 -11.65 -6.38 2.39
N PRO A 431 -12.46 -7.35 2.86
CA PRO A 431 -13.80 -7.61 2.32
C PRO A 431 -14.70 -6.38 2.20
N ASN A 432 -14.66 -5.48 3.20
CA ASN A 432 -15.45 -4.24 3.14
C ASN A 432 -15.05 -3.39 1.94
N SER A 433 -13.76 -3.13 1.76
CA SER A 433 -13.23 -2.29 0.67
C SER A 433 -13.43 -2.91 -0.72
N VAL A 434 -13.28 -4.25 -0.83
CA VAL A 434 -13.57 -5.00 -2.06
C VAL A 434 -15.05 -4.89 -2.43
N MET A 435 -15.94 -4.98 -1.45
CA MET A 435 -17.38 -4.81 -1.68
C MET A 435 -17.72 -3.36 -2.02
N ASP A 436 -17.14 -2.39 -1.30
CA ASP A 436 -17.34 -0.96 -1.53
C ASP A 436 -16.94 -0.58 -2.95
N ARG A 437 -15.80 -1.06 -3.44
CA ARG A 437 -15.35 -0.86 -4.82
C ARG A 437 -16.43 -1.16 -5.85
N TRP A 438 -17.17 -2.26 -5.66
CA TRP A 438 -18.23 -2.65 -6.57
C TRP A 438 -19.54 -1.90 -6.32
N ASN A 439 -19.87 -1.61 -5.06
CA ASN A 439 -21.13 -0.98 -4.68
C ASN A 439 -21.16 0.52 -4.96
N THR A 440 -20.00 1.20 -4.99
CA THR A 440 -19.86 2.62 -5.36
C THR A 440 -19.87 2.85 -6.86
N ARG A 441 -20.00 1.81 -7.69
CA ARG A 441 -20.09 1.96 -9.16
C ARG A 441 -21.27 2.86 -9.56
N LEU A 442 -20.99 3.74 -10.51
CA LEU A 442 -21.95 4.66 -11.13
C LEU A 442 -22.85 3.88 -12.10
N GLN A 443 -22.24 3.03 -12.92
CA GLN A 443 -22.90 2.26 -13.95
C GLN A 443 -23.65 1.05 -13.37
N LYS A 444 -24.96 0.95 -13.65
CA LYS A 444 -25.79 -0.16 -13.14
C LYS A 444 -25.92 -1.33 -14.12
N ASN A 445 -25.93 -1.05 -15.42
CA ASN A 445 -26.16 -2.04 -16.48
C ASN A 445 -24.91 -2.22 -17.35
N ASN A 446 -24.78 -3.39 -18.00
CA ASN A 446 -23.69 -3.70 -18.94
C ASN A 446 -22.27 -3.58 -18.37
N ILE A 447 -22.12 -3.70 -17.06
CA ILE A 447 -20.82 -3.71 -16.37
C ILE A 447 -20.66 -5.02 -15.60
N SER A 448 -19.49 -5.64 -15.74
CA SER A 448 -19.13 -6.87 -15.02
C SER A 448 -17.69 -6.81 -14.48
N THR A 449 -16.95 -5.75 -14.82
CA THR A 449 -15.55 -5.58 -14.45
C THR A 449 -15.26 -4.15 -14.02
N MET A 450 -14.34 -3.98 -13.06
CA MET A 450 -13.83 -2.68 -12.61
C MET A 450 -12.36 -2.78 -12.21
N ILE A 451 -11.65 -1.66 -12.20
CA ILE A 451 -10.29 -1.57 -11.64
C ILE A 451 -10.36 -1.42 -10.11
N MET A 452 -9.41 -2.07 -9.42
CA MET A 452 -9.13 -1.90 -7.99
C MET A 452 -7.62 -1.71 -7.78
N ALA A 453 -7.16 -0.46 -7.87
CA ALA A 453 -5.83 -0.10 -7.38
C ALA A 453 -5.85 -0.12 -5.85
N PHE A 454 -4.88 -0.78 -5.24
CA PHE A 454 -4.81 -0.91 -3.79
C PHE A 454 -3.43 -0.53 -3.26
N GLY A 455 -3.38 -0.11 -2.00
CA GLY A 455 -2.15 0.27 -1.32
C GLY A 455 -2.21 1.68 -0.75
N TRP A 456 -1.06 2.10 -0.27
CA TRP A 456 -0.85 3.39 0.36
C TRP A 456 -0.23 4.37 -0.64
N GLY A 457 -0.80 5.56 -0.77
CA GLY A 457 -0.39 6.57 -1.75
C GLY A 457 -0.25 7.97 -1.16
N ASP A 458 -0.32 8.96 -2.05
CA ASP A 458 -0.16 10.41 -1.87
C ASP A 458 1.29 10.79 -1.53
N GLY A 459 1.95 10.02 -0.68
CA GLY A 459 3.38 10.11 -0.38
C GLY A 459 4.16 8.81 -0.55
N GLY A 460 3.62 7.83 -1.29
CA GLY A 460 4.22 6.52 -1.52
C GLY A 460 3.92 5.48 -0.45
N GLY A 461 4.80 4.50 -0.31
CA GLY A 461 4.64 3.32 0.55
C GLY A 461 4.19 2.11 -0.26
N GLY A 462 3.07 2.24 -0.96
CA GLY A 462 2.43 1.16 -1.72
C GLY A 462 1.76 0.12 -0.82
N PRO A 463 1.33 -1.02 -1.36
CA PRO A 463 0.76 -2.09 -0.56
C PRO A 463 1.70 -2.59 0.52
N ASP A 464 1.11 -3.02 1.63
CA ASP A 464 1.78 -3.74 2.70
C ASP A 464 1.42 -5.24 2.68
N ARG A 465 1.95 -5.98 3.66
CA ARG A 465 1.70 -7.41 3.80
C ARG A 465 0.22 -7.75 3.97
N ASP A 466 -0.51 -6.94 4.72
CA ASP A 466 -1.93 -7.19 4.99
C ASP A 466 -2.72 -7.09 3.69
N HIS A 467 -2.39 -6.12 2.82
CA HIS A 467 -3.03 -5.99 1.53
C HIS A 467 -2.93 -7.30 0.73
N VAL A 468 -1.73 -7.87 0.63
CA VAL A 468 -1.51 -9.08 -0.15
C VAL A 468 -2.14 -10.32 0.50
N GLU A 469 -2.13 -10.41 1.84
CA GLU A 469 -2.73 -11.53 2.56
C GLU A 469 -4.25 -11.53 2.50
N PHE A 470 -4.90 -10.37 2.62
CA PHE A 470 -6.34 -10.26 2.39
C PHE A 470 -6.70 -10.55 0.93
N LEU A 471 -5.93 -10.03 -0.03
CA LEU A 471 -6.14 -10.27 -1.47
C LEU A 471 -6.20 -11.78 -1.78
N LYS A 472 -5.34 -12.58 -1.14
CA LYS A 472 -5.34 -14.05 -1.27
C LYS A 472 -6.67 -14.69 -0.81
N ARG A 473 -7.27 -14.20 0.28
CA ARG A 473 -8.57 -14.71 0.75
C ARG A 473 -9.71 -14.28 -0.16
N VAL A 474 -9.75 -13.00 -0.55
CA VAL A 474 -10.88 -12.42 -1.28
C VAL A 474 -10.87 -12.71 -2.78
N ARG A 475 -9.80 -13.33 -3.31
CA ARG A 475 -9.61 -13.62 -4.74
C ARG A 475 -10.85 -14.20 -5.42
N ASP A 476 -11.50 -15.16 -4.76
CA ASP A 476 -12.74 -15.77 -5.26
C ASP A 476 -13.59 -16.28 -4.11
N LEU A 477 -13.76 -15.46 -3.06
CA LEU A 477 -14.55 -15.84 -1.88
C LEU A 477 -16.04 -15.59 -2.14
N GLU A 478 -16.87 -16.62 -1.95
CA GLU A 478 -18.31 -16.52 -2.13
C GLU A 478 -18.92 -15.40 -1.27
N GLY A 479 -19.57 -14.44 -1.93
CA GLY A 479 -20.19 -13.27 -1.31
C GLY A 479 -19.45 -11.96 -1.58
N LEU A 480 -18.28 -12.01 -2.23
CA LEU A 480 -17.54 -10.83 -2.70
C LEU A 480 -17.43 -10.83 -4.23
N PRO A 481 -17.20 -9.67 -4.86
CA PRO A 481 -16.62 -9.61 -6.21
C PRO A 481 -15.36 -10.48 -6.31
N LYS A 482 -15.17 -11.16 -7.45
CA LYS A 482 -13.91 -11.85 -7.75
C LYS A 482 -12.81 -10.82 -7.87
N VAL A 483 -11.60 -11.16 -7.45
CA VAL A 483 -10.44 -10.28 -7.59
C VAL A 483 -9.38 -10.98 -8.44
N LYS A 484 -9.03 -10.36 -9.56
CA LYS A 484 -8.06 -10.85 -10.54
C LYS A 484 -6.81 -9.96 -10.49
N PRO A 485 -5.66 -10.47 -10.02
CA PRO A 485 -4.38 -9.78 -10.19
C PRO A 485 -4.10 -9.52 -11.67
N ALA A 486 -4.02 -8.26 -12.07
CA ALA A 486 -3.89 -7.85 -13.47
C ALA A 486 -3.31 -6.44 -13.60
N SER A 487 -2.75 -6.10 -14.75
CA SER A 487 -2.34 -4.75 -15.10
C SER A 487 -3.51 -3.89 -15.61
N PRO A 488 -3.39 -2.55 -15.57
CA PRO A 488 -4.34 -1.67 -16.27
C PRO A 488 -4.50 -2.04 -17.75
N ARG A 489 -3.40 -2.40 -18.41
CA ARG A 489 -3.40 -2.86 -19.81
C ARG A 489 -4.27 -4.10 -20.02
N GLU A 490 -4.09 -5.14 -19.20
CA GLU A 490 -4.90 -6.36 -19.27
C GLU A 490 -6.41 -6.07 -19.08
N PHE A 491 -6.77 -5.07 -18.27
CA PHE A 491 -8.15 -4.64 -18.12
C PHE A 491 -8.71 -3.99 -19.39
N PHE A 492 -7.99 -3.05 -20.01
CA PHE A 492 -8.46 -2.39 -21.24
C PHE A 492 -8.47 -3.35 -22.44
N GLU A 493 -7.50 -4.26 -22.55
CA GLU A 493 -7.50 -5.30 -23.58
C GLU A 493 -8.72 -6.23 -23.43
N ASP A 494 -9.06 -6.65 -22.21
CA ASP A 494 -10.28 -7.44 -21.93
C ASP A 494 -11.58 -6.66 -22.23
N LEU A 495 -11.65 -5.37 -21.88
CA LEU A 495 -12.80 -4.53 -22.22
C LEU A 495 -13.02 -4.48 -23.74
N LEU A 496 -11.97 -4.20 -24.51
CA LEU A 496 -12.04 -4.09 -25.96
C LEU A 496 -12.40 -5.44 -26.61
N GLN A 497 -11.84 -6.56 -26.12
CA GLN A 497 -12.19 -7.90 -26.59
C GLN A 497 -13.66 -8.26 -26.36
N ARG A 498 -14.27 -7.73 -25.29
CA ARG A 498 -15.71 -7.90 -25.00
C ARG A 498 -16.61 -6.95 -25.79
N GLY A 499 -16.04 -6.11 -26.65
CA GLY A 499 -16.77 -5.06 -27.36
C GLY A 499 -17.34 -4.00 -26.42
N GLN A 500 -16.60 -3.66 -25.38
CA GLN A 500 -16.91 -2.58 -24.44
C GLN A 500 -15.88 -1.44 -24.54
N PRO A 501 -16.25 -0.18 -24.27
CA PRO A 501 -17.60 0.32 -23.98
C PRO A 501 -18.57 0.15 -25.16
N LYS A 502 -19.88 0.04 -24.86
CA LYS A 502 -20.96 -0.09 -25.85
C LYS A 502 -21.65 1.24 -26.11
#